data_AF-A0A6B3HUN3-F1
#
_entry.id   AF-A0A6B3HUN3-F1
#
_cell.length_a   1.000
_cell.length_b   1.000
_cell.length_c   1.000
_cell.angle_alpha   90.00
_cell.angle_beta   90.00
_cell.angle_gamma   90.00
#
_symmetry.space_group_name_H-M   'P 1'
#
loop_
_entity.id
_entity.type
_entity.pdbx_description
1 polymer ?
#
loop_
_entity_poly.entity_id
_entity_poly.type
_entity_poly.pdbx_seq_one_letter_code
_entity_poly.pdbx_strand_id
1 'polypeptide(L)'
;MKSRASRPEDLVDQPGGGGLPGRLGDELRAELIAFRRDLHMHPELGNQEFRTTAAIKDRLEKAGLKPRVLDVGTGLVCDVGEWDGVTPMLALRADID
;
A
#
# COMPACT_ATOMS: atom_id res chain seq x y z
N MET A 1 39.99 36.95 -2.33
CA MET A 1 39.54 37.06 -0.92
C MET A 1 38.31 37.96 -0.92
N LYS A 2 37.07 37.58 -0.61
CA LYS A 2 36.51 36.42 0.09
C LYS A 2 35.30 35.88 -0.71
N SER A 3 35.26 34.57 -0.79
CA SER A 3 34.10 33.76 -1.20
C SER A 3 32.89 34.13 -0.34
N ARG A 4 31.74 34.38 -0.97
CA ARG A 4 30.45 34.33 -0.30
C ARG A 4 29.87 32.97 -0.62
N ALA A 5 30.18 31.99 0.24
CA ALA A 5 29.64 30.65 0.17
C ALA A 5 28.11 30.73 0.20
N SER A 6 27.49 30.33 -0.91
CA SER A 6 26.09 29.96 -0.96
C SER A 6 25.87 28.79 -0.02
N ARG A 7 24.97 29.00 0.95
CA ARG A 7 24.65 28.10 2.06
C ARG A 7 24.13 26.75 1.52
N PRO A 8 24.49 25.60 2.11
CA PRO A 8 24.21 24.26 1.56
C PRO A 8 22.80 23.73 1.89
N GLU A 9 21.83 24.59 2.20
CA GLU A 9 20.55 24.17 2.79
C GLU A 9 19.34 24.34 1.87
N ASP A 10 19.52 24.87 0.65
CA ASP A 10 18.43 25.07 -0.31
C ASP A 10 18.39 23.97 -1.40
N LEU A 11 18.79 22.74 -1.06
CA LEU A 11 18.43 21.54 -1.84
C LEU A 11 16.99 21.13 -1.52
N VAL A 12 16.07 22.07 -1.66
CA VAL A 12 14.65 21.75 -1.76
C VAL A 12 14.51 21.00 -3.07
N ASP A 13 14.15 19.72 -2.93
CA ASP A 13 13.66 18.80 -3.96
C ASP A 13 13.04 19.56 -5.14
N GLN A 14 13.86 19.88 -6.14
CA GLN A 14 13.35 20.48 -7.37
C GLN A 14 12.67 19.34 -8.14
N PRO A 15 11.36 19.44 -8.45
CA PRO A 15 10.65 18.39 -9.17
C PRO A 15 11.06 18.44 -10.65
N GLY A 16 12.26 17.94 -10.94
CA GLY A 16 12.79 17.77 -12.27
C GLY A 16 12.47 16.38 -12.79
N GLY A 17 11.39 16.28 -13.59
CA GLY A 17 11.21 15.22 -14.57
C GLY A 17 10.55 13.94 -14.05
N GLY A 18 9.21 13.93 -14.06
CA GLY A 18 8.37 12.72 -14.05
C GLY A 18 8.69 11.72 -12.94
N GLY A 19 7.97 11.81 -11.81
CA GLY A 19 8.08 10.81 -10.74
C GLY A 19 8.03 9.39 -11.32
N LEU A 20 8.88 8.49 -10.78
CA LEU A 20 8.91 7.09 -11.19
C LEU A 20 7.46 6.55 -11.24
N PRO A 21 7.08 5.82 -12.31
CA PRO A 21 5.78 5.18 -12.35
C PRO A 21 5.62 4.34 -11.07
N GLY A 22 4.58 4.65 -10.29
CA GLY A 22 4.34 4.03 -8.97
C GLY A 22 4.63 4.90 -7.75
N ARG A 23 5.00 6.19 -7.88
CA ARG A 23 4.99 7.11 -6.72
C ARG A 23 3.56 7.28 -6.21
N LEU A 24 3.33 6.91 -4.95
CA LEU A 24 2.05 7.13 -4.28
C LEU A 24 1.83 8.64 -4.09
N GLY A 25 0.62 9.13 -4.37
CA GLY A 25 0.22 10.48 -3.99
C GLY A 25 0.27 10.66 -2.47
N ASP A 26 0.55 11.89 -2.01
CA ASP A 26 0.75 12.17 -0.58
C ASP A 26 -0.46 11.81 0.28
N GLU A 27 -1.67 11.98 -0.25
CA GLU A 27 -2.93 11.61 0.40
C GLU A 27 -3.04 10.09 0.61
N LEU A 28 -2.81 9.31 -0.45
CA LEU A 28 -2.82 7.84 -0.38
C LEU A 28 -1.73 7.34 0.58
N ARG A 29 -0.56 7.97 0.55
CA ARG A 29 0.53 7.63 1.46
C ARG A 29 0.15 7.89 2.92
N ALA A 30 -0.46 9.04 3.21
CA ALA A 30 -0.93 9.37 4.56
C ALA A 30 -2.01 8.39 5.05
N GLU A 31 -2.95 8.04 4.16
CA GLU A 31 -3.99 7.04 4.43
C GLU A 31 -3.40 5.67 4.76
N LEU A 32 -2.46 5.16 3.96
CA LEU A 32 -1.81 3.86 4.20
C LEU A 32 -0.99 3.84 5.50
N ILE A 33 -0.37 4.96 5.87
CA ILE A 33 0.31 5.08 7.17
C ILE A 33 -0.70 5.01 8.32
N ALA A 34 -1.84 5.68 8.20
CA ALA A 34 -2.91 5.62 9.19
C ALA A 34 -3.49 4.20 9.30
N PHE A 35 -3.74 3.55 8.16
CA PHE A 35 -4.20 2.17 8.08
C PHE A 35 -3.23 1.22 8.80
N ARG A 36 -1.92 1.30 8.50
CA ARG A 36 -0.90 0.48 9.18
C ARG A 36 -0.89 0.71 10.69
N ARG A 37 -0.99 1.97 11.14
CA ARG A 37 -1.03 2.31 12.57
C ARG A 37 -2.26 1.72 13.26
N ASP A 38 -3.42 1.77 12.61
CA ASP A 38 -4.65 1.18 13.14
C ASP A 38 -4.54 -0.34 13.31
N LEU A 39 -3.99 -1.05 12.31
CA LEU A 39 -3.75 -2.50 12.42
C LEU A 39 -2.76 -2.82 13.55
N HIS A 40 -1.66 -2.06 13.65
CA HIS A 40 -0.66 -2.26 14.72
C HIS A 40 -1.20 -1.98 16.14
N MET A 41 -2.17 -1.08 16.29
CA MET A 41 -2.77 -0.75 17.58
C MET A 41 -3.76 -1.82 18.06
N HIS A 42 -4.22 -2.69 17.15
CA HIS A 42 -5.22 -3.71 17.41
C HIS A 42 -4.76 -5.06 16.82
N PRO A 43 -3.67 -5.63 17.34
CA PRO A 43 -3.14 -6.90 16.84
C PRO A 43 -4.15 -8.02 17.08
N GLU A 44 -4.25 -8.93 16.11
CA GLU A 44 -5.01 -10.18 16.21
C GLU A 44 -4.03 -11.36 16.25
N LEU A 45 -4.47 -12.51 16.76
CA LEU A 45 -3.66 -13.73 16.78
C LEU A 45 -3.78 -14.47 15.46
N GLY A 46 -2.79 -15.33 15.19
CA GLY A 46 -2.83 -16.31 14.10
C GLY A 46 -4.15 -17.07 14.03
N ASN A 47 -4.77 -17.11 12.84
CA ASN A 47 -6.09 -17.67 12.52
C ASN A 47 -7.29 -16.94 13.17
N GLN A 48 -7.10 -15.73 13.68
CA GLN A 48 -8.15 -14.91 14.30
C GLN A 48 -8.18 -13.48 13.75
N GLU A 49 -7.62 -13.25 12.57
CA GLU A 49 -7.42 -11.95 11.94
C GLU A 49 -8.70 -11.42 11.26
N PHE A 50 -9.85 -11.52 11.94
CA PHE A 50 -11.16 -11.20 11.35
C PHE A 50 -11.30 -9.70 11.07
N ARG A 51 -10.90 -8.84 12.01
CA ARG A 51 -10.95 -7.38 11.86
C ARG A 51 -9.96 -6.92 10.81
N THR A 52 -8.75 -7.48 10.80
CA THR A 52 -7.70 -7.16 9.83
C THR A 52 -8.13 -7.57 8.43
N THR A 53 -8.68 -8.77 8.27
CA THR A 53 -9.23 -9.26 7.00
C THR A 53 -10.36 -8.35 6.49
N ALA A 54 -11.30 -7.96 7.36
CA ALA A 54 -12.38 -7.04 7.00
C ALA A 54 -11.85 -5.64 6.60
N ALA A 55 -10.88 -5.09 7.33
CA ALA A 55 -10.29 -3.79 7.03
C ALA A 55 -9.57 -3.79 5.67
N ILE A 56 -8.83 -4.84 5.34
CA ILE A 56 -8.16 -4.99 4.04
C ILE A 56 -9.20 -5.13 2.93
N LYS A 57 -10.23 -5.97 3.12
CA LYS A 57 -11.32 -6.15 2.17
C LYS A 57 -11.98 -4.80 1.83
N ASP A 58 -12.42 -4.07 2.85
CA ASP A 58 -13.08 -2.77 2.67
C ASP A 58 -12.19 -1.77 1.93
N ARG A 59 -10.87 -1.78 2.21
CA ARG A 59 -9.95 -0.87 1.55
C ARG A 59 -9.71 -1.21 0.09
N LEU A 60 -9.65 -2.49 -0.25
CA LEU A 60 -9.51 -2.97 -1.63
C LEU A 60 -10.79 -2.70 -2.43
N GLU A 61 -11.97 -2.91 -1.84
CA GLU A 61 -13.26 -2.56 -2.46
C GLU A 61 -13.37 -1.06 -2.72
N LYS A 62 -12.91 -0.20 -1.80
CA LYS A 62 -12.82 1.26 -2.02
C LYS A 62 -11.88 1.64 -3.16
N ALA A 63 -10.88 0.81 -3.48
CA ALA A 63 -10.03 0.98 -4.66
C ALA A 63 -10.66 0.46 -5.96
N GLY A 64 -11.89 -0.05 -5.92
CA GLY A 64 -12.59 -0.62 -7.08
C GLY A 64 -12.19 -2.07 -7.40
N LEU A 65 -11.48 -2.73 -6.49
CA LEU A 65 -11.10 -4.13 -6.63
C LEU A 65 -12.18 -5.07 -6.07
N LYS A 66 -12.05 -6.36 -6.37
CA LYS A 66 -13.00 -7.41 -5.97
C LYS A 66 -12.30 -8.48 -5.11
N PRO A 67 -11.90 -8.16 -3.87
CA PRO A 67 -11.29 -9.13 -2.97
C PRO A 67 -12.27 -10.24 -2.60
N ARG A 68 -11.76 -11.46 -2.48
CA ARG A 68 -12.49 -12.64 -2.00
C ARG A 68 -11.86 -13.14 -0.72
N VAL A 69 -12.60 -13.06 0.37
CA VAL A 69 -12.23 -13.66 1.66
C VAL A 69 -12.18 -15.17 1.52
N LEU A 70 -11.20 -15.80 2.17
CA LEU A 70 -11.07 -17.25 2.18
C LEU A 70 -12.19 -17.91 3.01
N ASP A 71 -12.49 -19.17 2.74
CA ASP A 71 -13.61 -19.89 3.40
C ASP A 71 -13.43 -20.02 4.92
N VAL A 72 -12.19 -19.89 5.41
CA VAL A 72 -11.85 -19.89 6.84
C VAL A 72 -12.23 -18.59 7.57
N GLY A 73 -12.62 -17.55 6.83
CA GLY A 73 -13.04 -16.24 7.37
C GLY A 73 -11.88 -15.27 7.66
N THR A 74 -10.63 -15.74 7.58
CA THR A 74 -9.42 -14.92 7.69
C THR A 74 -8.58 -15.02 6.42
N GLY A 75 -7.90 -13.93 6.08
CA GLY A 75 -7.16 -13.80 4.82
C GLY A 75 -8.07 -13.62 3.60
N LEU A 76 -7.48 -13.14 2.50
CA LEU A 76 -8.19 -12.91 1.25
C LEU A 76 -7.23 -13.00 0.06
N VAL A 77 -7.81 -13.24 -1.11
CA VAL A 77 -7.14 -13.10 -2.40
C VAL A 77 -7.84 -12.01 -3.21
N CYS A 78 -7.08 -11.30 -4.05
CA CYS A 78 -7.63 -10.26 -4.90
C CYS A 78 -6.94 -10.27 -6.25
N ASP A 79 -7.71 -10.53 -7.29
CA ASP A 79 -7.23 -10.42 -8.67
C ASP A 79 -7.28 -8.95 -9.12
N VAL A 80 -6.29 -8.54 -9.89
CA VAL A 80 -6.22 -7.19 -10.47
C VAL A 80 -6.31 -7.32 -11.98
N GLY A 81 -7.46 -6.93 -12.53
CA GLY A 81 -7.78 -7.14 -13.94
C GLY A 81 -8.25 -8.56 -14.25
N GLU A 82 -8.39 -8.86 -15.54
CA GLU A 82 -8.77 -10.19 -16.03
C GLU A 82 -7.57 -10.84 -16.72
N TRP A 83 -7.36 -12.13 -16.46
CA TRP A 83 -6.28 -12.88 -17.09
C TRP A 83 -6.70 -13.40 -18.46
N ASP A 84 -5.86 -13.16 -19.47
CA ASP A 84 -6.09 -13.57 -20.86
C ASP A 84 -5.65 -15.01 -21.18
N GLY A 85 -5.09 -15.72 -20.20
CA GLY A 85 -4.58 -17.09 -20.37
C GLY A 85 -3.17 -17.18 -20.98
N VAL A 86 -2.57 -16.05 -21.37
CA VAL A 86 -1.29 -15.99 -22.13
C VAL A 86 -0.25 -15.15 -21.40
N THR A 87 -0.66 -14.01 -20.85
CA THR A 87 0.20 -13.09 -20.10
C THR A 87 0.63 -13.75 -18.79
N PRO A 88 1.93 -13.77 -18.43
CA PRO A 88 2.36 -14.35 -17.16
C PRO A 88 1.68 -13.69 -15.95
N MET A 89 1.25 -14.50 -15.00
CA MET A 89 0.63 -14.02 -13.77
C MET A 89 1.68 -13.82 -12.66
N LEU A 90 1.64 -12.65 -12.02
CA LEU A 90 2.46 -12.33 -10.84
C LEU A 90 1.58 -12.32 -9.60
N ALA A 91 1.96 -13.10 -8.59
CA ALA A 91 1.31 -13.08 -7.28
C ALA A 91 2.15 -12.27 -6.28
N LEU A 92 1.49 -11.38 -5.53
CA LEU A 92 2.05 -10.70 -4.37
C LEU A 92 1.42 -11.27 -3.11
N ARG A 93 2.23 -11.50 -2.07
CA ARG A 93 1.78 -12.09 -0.80
C ARG A 93 2.31 -11.29 0.37
N ALA A 94 1.45 -11.08 1.37
CA ALA A 94 1.79 -10.49 2.65
C ALA A 94 1.11 -11.29 3.78
N ASP A 95 1.76 -11.34 4.93
CA ASP A 95 1.15 -11.82 6.18
C ASP A 95 0.36 -10.69 6.84
N ILE A 96 -0.66 -11.07 7.63
CA ILE A 96 -1.58 -10.14 8.29
C ILE A 96 -1.63 -10.29 9.81
N ASP A 97 -0.91 -11.28 10.36
CA ASP A 97 -0.65 -11.50 11.79
C ASP A 97 0.70 -10.92 12.27
#